data_AF-A0A7X4HVD5-F1
#
_entry.id   AF-A0A7X4HVD5-F1
#
_cell.length_a   1.000
_cell.length_b   1.000
_cell.length_c   1.000
_cell.angle_alpha   90.00
_cell.angle_beta   90.00
_cell.angle_gamma   90.00
#
_symmetry.space_group_name_H-M   'P 1'
#
loop_
_entity.id
_entity.type
_entity.pdbx_description
1 polymer ?
#
loop_
_entity_poly.entity_id
_entity_poly.type
_entity_poly.pdbx_seq_one_letter_code
_entity_poly.pdbx_strand_id
1 'polypeptide(L)'
;MRTFGYLVIGVSLVLGAVAATTAYVPPLTADDSALATGSGYAHLNAPAGVQRDAAGGFVLSAAGARVPLAPTGTELTPDVQARLRAAGVQRVRVREFAFARWQHAWLFVLAVAGLVAGSVLVRRDTARAQRSRQVDEKRQPQDAPQAALAEIVAAARGLQRDLSALGADADRTRAIIERVGHVQSVLALQVVEGRDTLVGKLGMARYAELMDAFSRLERTLNRAWSAAADGVLDEALRCIDEAVALAPAVEQKLGGR
;
A
#
# COMPACT_ATOMS: atom_id res chain seq x y z
N MET A 1 -4.71 -18.03 11.06
CA MET A 1 -3.26 -17.89 10.79
C MET A 1 -2.90 -16.51 10.26
N ARG A 2 -3.85 -15.78 9.66
CA ARG A 2 -3.70 -14.39 9.21
C ARG A 2 -3.06 -13.40 10.20
N THR A 3 -3.47 -13.41 11.47
CA THR A 3 -2.92 -12.53 12.51
C THR A 3 -1.42 -12.77 12.73
N PHE A 4 -1.01 -14.04 12.76
CA PHE A 4 0.40 -14.42 12.84
C PHE A 4 1.18 -13.96 11.60
N GLY A 5 0.60 -14.09 10.39
CA GLY A 5 1.21 -13.58 9.16
C GLY A 5 1.47 -12.06 9.20
N TYR A 6 0.50 -11.28 9.66
CA TYR A 6 0.68 -9.83 9.83
C TYR A 6 1.70 -9.47 10.91
N LEU A 7 1.76 -10.24 12.00
CA LEU A 7 2.77 -10.05 13.05
C LEU A 7 4.19 -10.30 12.50
N VAL A 8 4.40 -11.37 11.74
CA VAL A 8 5.69 -11.66 11.09
C VAL A 8 6.10 -10.53 10.14
N ILE A 9 5.15 -10.02 9.33
CA ILE A 9 5.40 -8.88 8.44
C ILE A 9 5.80 -7.64 9.24
N GLY A 10 5.06 -7.31 10.30
CA GLY A 10 5.34 -6.15 11.15
C GLY A 10 6.72 -6.20 11.81
N VAL A 11 7.07 -7.33 12.42
CA VAL A 11 8.40 -7.53 13.02
C VAL A 11 9.50 -7.42 11.96
N SER A 12 9.28 -8.02 10.79
CA SER A 12 10.24 -7.96 9.69
C SER A 12 10.45 -6.53 9.18
N LEU A 13 9.40 -5.72 9.08
CA LEU A 13 9.51 -4.31 8.69
C LEU A 13 10.34 -3.51 9.69
N VAL A 14 10.07 -3.65 10.99
CA VAL A 14 10.83 -2.95 12.04
C VAL A 14 12.31 -3.35 12.00
N LEU A 15 12.58 -4.66 11.91
CA LEU A 15 13.96 -5.18 11.86
C LEU A 15 14.70 -4.69 10.61
N GLY A 16 14.04 -4.74 9.45
CA GLY A 16 14.59 -4.27 8.19
C GLY A 16 14.88 -2.76 8.21
N ALA A 17 13.98 -1.96 8.78
CA ALA A 17 14.19 -0.51 8.93
C ALA A 17 15.39 -0.20 9.84
N VAL A 18 15.47 -0.83 11.02
CA VAL A 18 16.62 -0.67 11.92
C VAL A 18 17.91 -1.07 11.22
N ALA A 19 17.94 -2.24 10.57
CA ALA A 19 19.13 -2.70 9.85
C ALA A 19 19.53 -1.73 8.72
N ALA A 20 18.57 -1.19 7.97
CA ALA A 20 18.84 -0.23 6.89
C ALA A 20 19.47 1.07 7.40
N THR A 21 19.06 1.59 8.57
CA THR A 21 19.67 2.80 9.13
C THR A 21 21.16 2.65 9.46
N THR A 22 21.63 1.41 9.67
CA THR A 22 23.04 1.11 9.97
C THR A 22 23.93 0.99 8.75
N ALA A 23 23.36 0.94 7.53
CA ALA A 23 24.08 0.72 6.27
C ALA A 23 25.12 1.82 5.98
N TYR A 24 24.89 3.04 6.48
CA TYR A 24 25.76 4.20 6.30
C TYR A 24 26.55 4.56 7.56
N VAL A 25 26.54 3.69 8.57
CA VAL A 25 27.16 3.94 9.88
C VAL A 25 28.15 2.82 10.26
N PRO A 26 29.20 2.61 9.43
CA PRO A 26 30.21 1.59 9.72
C PRO A 26 30.97 1.91 11.03
N PRO A 27 31.40 0.86 11.74
CA PRO A 27 32.33 1.03 12.86
C PRO A 27 33.72 1.44 12.37
N LEU A 28 34.42 2.26 13.16
CA LEU A 28 35.86 2.51 13.03
C LEU A 28 36.60 1.34 13.70
N THR A 29 36.99 0.35 12.92
CA THR A 29 37.76 -0.80 13.40
C THR A 29 39.26 -0.50 13.38
N ALA A 30 40.08 -1.44 13.86
CA ALA A 30 41.54 -1.33 13.76
C ALA A 30 42.08 -1.53 12.34
N ASP A 31 41.25 -2.10 11.46
CA ASP A 31 41.57 -2.39 10.07
C ASP A 31 41.08 -1.23 9.18
N ASP A 32 42.00 -0.37 8.75
CA ASP A 32 41.69 0.82 7.96
C ASP A 32 41.17 0.46 6.54
N SER A 33 41.41 -0.78 6.07
CA SER A 33 40.93 -1.26 4.77
C SER A 33 39.41 -1.45 4.74
N ALA A 34 38.77 -1.57 5.90
CA ALA A 34 37.32 -1.69 6.01
C ALA A 34 36.58 -0.47 5.46
N LEU A 35 37.24 0.69 5.30
CA LEU A 35 36.67 1.90 4.71
C LEU A 35 37.22 2.24 3.32
N ALA A 36 38.01 1.35 2.74
CA ALA A 36 38.50 1.49 1.38
C ALA A 36 37.35 1.42 0.36
N THR A 37 37.46 2.21 -0.69
CA THR A 37 36.60 2.21 -1.87
C THR A 37 37.49 2.00 -3.10
N GLY A 38 36.91 1.67 -4.25
CA GLY A 38 37.69 1.35 -5.46
C GLY A 38 38.65 2.47 -5.94
N SER A 39 38.45 3.71 -5.49
CA SER A 39 39.26 4.87 -5.87
C SER A 39 39.97 5.57 -4.70
N GLY A 40 39.90 5.04 -3.47
CA GLY A 40 40.42 5.71 -2.27
C GLY A 40 39.71 5.26 -1.00
N TYR A 41 39.31 6.19 -0.14
CA TYR A 41 38.54 5.90 1.08
C TYR A 41 37.15 6.54 1.05
N ALA A 42 36.27 6.08 1.93
CA ALA A 42 34.93 6.64 2.06
C ALA A 42 34.97 8.08 2.61
N HIS A 43 34.01 8.91 2.20
CA HIS A 43 33.86 10.28 2.66
C HIS A 43 32.82 10.39 3.77
N LEU A 44 33.09 11.28 4.72
CA LEU A 44 32.13 11.60 5.78
C LEU A 44 30.88 12.28 5.24
N ASN A 45 29.70 11.75 5.59
CA ASN A 45 28.40 12.36 5.31
C ASN A 45 27.95 13.32 6.44
N ALA A 46 28.61 13.28 7.59
CA ALA A 46 28.37 14.17 8.72
C ALA A 46 29.70 14.44 9.45
N PRO A 47 29.83 15.57 10.18
CA PRO A 47 31.05 15.85 10.93
C PRO A 47 31.29 14.79 12.01
N ALA A 48 32.55 14.45 12.24
CA ALA A 48 32.95 13.40 13.17
C ALA A 48 34.01 13.87 14.18
N GLY A 49 33.89 13.41 15.42
CA GLY A 49 34.77 13.77 16.52
C GLY A 49 34.64 15.23 16.96
N VAL A 50 35.36 15.59 18.02
CA VAL A 50 35.46 16.97 18.51
C VAL A 50 36.92 17.28 18.76
N GLN A 51 37.39 18.41 18.26
CA GLN A 51 38.75 18.86 18.49
C GLN A 51 38.92 19.29 19.96
N ARG A 52 40.02 18.84 20.57
CA ARG A 52 40.41 19.23 21.93
C ARG A 52 41.71 20.02 21.90
N ASP A 53 41.84 20.99 22.81
CA ASP A 53 43.08 21.74 23.02
C ASP A 53 44.10 20.91 23.84
N ALA A 54 45.30 21.47 24.05
CA ALA A 54 46.36 20.81 24.81
C ALA A 54 46.02 20.57 26.30
N ALA A 55 45.06 21.32 26.84
CA ALA A 55 44.54 21.15 28.19
C ALA A 55 43.37 20.15 28.26
N GLY A 56 42.96 19.57 27.12
CA GLY A 56 41.85 18.64 27.00
C GLY A 56 40.47 19.31 26.90
N GLY A 57 40.41 20.64 26.88
CA GLY A 57 39.22 21.46 26.67
C GLY A 57 38.70 21.35 25.24
N PHE A 58 37.41 21.65 25.02
CA PHE A 58 36.82 21.64 23.68
C PHE A 58 37.21 22.91 22.93
N VAL A 59 37.68 22.76 21.69
CA VAL A 59 37.88 23.92 20.80
C VAL A 59 36.50 24.39 20.31
N LEU A 60 36.19 25.65 20.58
CA LEU A 60 34.94 26.29 20.16
C LEU A 60 35.20 27.21 18.96
N SER A 61 34.27 27.25 18.02
CA SER A 61 34.26 28.20 16.92
C SER A 61 33.92 29.61 17.42
N ALA A 62 34.06 30.62 16.57
CA ALA A 62 33.63 31.99 16.88
C ALA A 62 32.14 32.09 17.27
N ALA A 63 31.31 31.13 16.84
CA ALA A 63 29.90 31.05 17.19
C ALA A 63 29.62 30.22 18.47
N GLY A 64 30.66 29.78 19.19
CA GLY A 64 30.54 28.95 20.39
C GLY A 64 30.23 27.47 20.12
N ALA A 65 30.19 27.03 18.85
CA ALA A 65 29.96 25.64 18.50
C ALA A 65 31.25 24.82 18.59
N ARG A 66 31.17 23.55 19.00
CA ARG A 66 32.33 22.64 19.05
C ARG A 66 32.89 22.41 17.64
N VAL A 67 34.20 22.61 17.46
CA VAL A 67 34.87 22.38 16.19
C VAL A 67 35.03 20.87 15.97
N PRO A 68 34.51 20.32 14.85
CA PRO A 68 34.63 18.89 14.58
C PRO A 68 36.08 18.52 14.24
N LEU A 69 36.50 17.32 14.62
CA LEU A 69 37.86 16.83 14.31
C LEU A 69 38.02 16.56 12.80
N ALA A 70 36.96 16.06 12.17
CA ALA A 70 36.86 15.90 10.72
C ALA A 70 35.52 16.47 10.23
N PRO A 71 35.51 17.52 9.37
CA PRO A 71 34.29 18.08 8.82
C PRO A 71 33.61 17.13 7.83
N THR A 72 32.36 17.44 7.48
CA THR A 72 31.63 16.74 6.40
C THR A 72 32.43 16.78 5.09
N GLY A 73 32.44 15.68 4.35
CA GLY A 73 33.17 15.55 3.09
C GLY A 73 34.64 15.18 3.24
N THR A 74 35.17 15.09 4.47
CA THR A 74 36.55 14.62 4.68
C THR A 74 36.68 13.15 4.25
N GLU A 75 37.71 12.85 3.47
CA GLU A 75 38.08 11.48 3.11
C GLU A 75 38.67 10.75 4.34
N LEU A 76 38.18 9.53 4.62
CA LEU A 76 38.59 8.73 5.78
C LEU A 76 39.90 7.98 5.52
N THR A 77 40.99 8.72 5.29
CA THR A 77 42.34 8.14 5.18
C THR A 77 42.78 7.49 6.50
N PRO A 78 43.77 6.57 6.51
CA PRO A 78 44.24 5.91 7.73
C PRO A 78 44.61 6.90 8.86
N ASP A 79 45.23 8.03 8.52
CA ASP A 79 45.57 9.08 9.50
C ASP A 79 44.34 9.77 10.11
N VAL A 80 43.31 10.01 9.30
CA VAL A 80 42.02 10.54 9.79
C VAL A 80 41.33 9.52 10.68
N GLN A 81 41.31 8.25 10.28
CA GLN A 81 40.73 7.15 11.05
C GLN A 81 41.44 6.98 12.40
N ALA A 82 42.77 6.98 12.43
CA ALA A 82 43.57 6.89 13.65
C ALA A 82 43.28 8.04 14.62
N ARG A 83 43.19 9.28 14.11
CA ARG A 83 42.82 10.46 14.93
C ARG A 83 41.41 10.35 15.49
N LEU A 84 40.43 9.92 14.69
CA LEU A 84 39.05 9.72 15.14
C LEU A 84 38.97 8.62 16.22
N ARG A 85 39.70 7.52 16.04
CA ARG A 85 39.80 6.44 17.05
C ARG A 85 40.43 6.95 18.35
N ALA A 86 41.53 7.70 18.28
CA ALA A 86 42.16 8.31 19.44
C ALA A 86 41.25 9.30 20.18
N ALA A 87 40.34 9.97 19.45
CA ALA A 87 39.31 10.82 20.03
C ALA A 87 38.09 10.05 20.59
N GLY A 88 38.11 8.72 20.58
CA GLY A 88 37.04 7.85 21.10
C GLY A 88 35.84 7.69 20.16
N VAL A 89 35.95 8.09 18.89
CA VAL A 89 34.88 7.93 17.90
C VAL A 89 34.83 6.47 17.46
N GLN A 90 33.70 5.79 17.73
CA GLN A 90 33.52 4.38 17.40
C GLN A 90 32.82 4.12 16.06
N ARG A 91 31.98 5.06 15.60
CA ARG A 91 31.21 4.93 14.35
C ARG A 91 31.16 6.25 13.62
N VAL A 92 31.16 6.20 12.30
CA VAL A 92 31.12 7.38 11.43
C VAL A 92 30.01 7.25 10.40
N ARG A 93 29.42 8.37 10.00
CA ARG A 93 28.45 8.39 8.91
C ARG A 93 29.18 8.61 7.60
N VAL A 94 29.04 7.67 6.66
CA VAL A 94 29.71 7.73 5.35
C VAL A 94 28.73 7.98 4.22
N ARG A 95 29.20 8.57 3.12
CA ARG A 95 28.37 8.87 1.94
C ARG A 95 28.23 7.67 1.02
N GLU A 96 29.31 6.94 0.80
CA GLU A 96 29.35 5.78 -0.08
C GLU A 96 28.79 4.56 0.64
N PHE A 97 27.98 3.78 -0.07
CA PHE A 97 27.48 2.51 0.41
C PHE A 97 28.38 1.37 -0.07
N ALA A 98 28.66 0.37 0.78
CA ALA A 98 29.22 -0.90 0.34
C ALA A 98 28.70 -2.05 1.20
N PHE A 99 28.25 -3.13 0.55
CA PHE A 99 27.69 -4.31 1.23
C PHE A 99 28.67 -4.96 2.23
N ALA A 100 29.96 -5.03 1.89
CA ALA A 100 30.98 -5.63 2.75
C ALA A 100 31.12 -4.94 4.12
N ARG A 101 30.75 -3.65 4.20
CA ARG A 101 30.83 -2.86 5.44
C ARG A 101 29.58 -2.97 6.31
N TRP A 102 28.51 -3.55 5.78
CA TRP A 102 27.23 -3.57 6.44
C TRP A 102 27.13 -4.74 7.42
N GLN A 103 27.58 -4.50 8.66
CA GLN A 103 27.59 -5.49 9.75
C GLN A 103 26.24 -6.19 9.99
N HIS A 104 25.13 -5.46 9.77
CA HIS A 104 23.77 -5.96 9.99
C HIS A 104 23.06 -6.38 8.71
N ALA A 105 23.78 -6.61 7.61
CA ALA A 105 23.20 -7.07 6.36
C ALA A 105 22.40 -8.38 6.53
N TRP A 106 22.87 -9.29 7.39
CA TRP A 106 22.17 -10.54 7.68
C TRP A 106 20.80 -10.34 8.34
N LEU A 107 20.65 -9.33 9.22
CA LEU A 107 19.36 -8.97 9.82
C LEU A 107 18.39 -8.45 8.75
N PHE A 108 18.91 -7.66 7.80
CA PHE A 108 18.12 -7.19 6.68
C PHE A 108 17.68 -8.35 5.77
N VAL A 109 18.57 -9.30 5.45
CA VAL A 109 18.22 -10.51 4.69
C VAL A 109 17.15 -11.32 5.43
N LEU A 110 17.27 -11.48 6.74
CA LEU A 110 16.28 -12.18 7.57
C LEU A 110 14.93 -11.45 7.55
N ALA A 111 14.93 -10.11 7.62
CA ALA A 111 13.72 -9.30 7.47
C ALA A 111 13.06 -9.51 6.10
N VAL A 112 13.82 -9.48 5.00
CA VAL A 112 13.28 -9.75 3.66
C VAL A 112 12.69 -11.16 3.59
N ALA A 113 13.38 -12.17 4.10
CA ALA A 113 12.87 -13.54 4.16
C ALA A 113 11.58 -13.64 4.97
N GLY A 114 11.50 -12.95 6.11
CA GLY A 114 10.31 -12.85 6.94
C GLY A 114 9.13 -12.18 6.22
N LEU A 115 9.37 -11.11 5.44
CA LEU A 115 8.33 -10.47 4.61
C LEU A 115 7.79 -11.43 3.55
N VAL A 116 8.68 -12.16 2.86
CA VAL A 116 8.29 -13.15 1.85
C VAL A 116 7.47 -14.26 2.51
N ALA A 117 7.96 -14.85 3.60
CA ALA A 117 7.26 -15.91 4.33
C ALA A 117 5.89 -15.45 4.86
N GLY A 118 5.83 -14.27 5.48
CA GLY A 118 4.59 -13.67 5.99
C GLY A 118 3.57 -13.42 4.88
N SER A 119 4.01 -12.88 3.73
CA SER A 119 3.14 -12.65 2.58
C SER A 119 2.59 -13.96 1.99
N VAL A 120 3.42 -15.00 1.91
CA VAL A 120 3.00 -16.34 1.46
C VAL A 120 1.99 -16.97 2.42
N LEU A 121 2.18 -16.81 3.74
CA LEU A 121 1.23 -17.30 4.75
C LEU A 121 -0.12 -16.61 4.63
N VAL A 122 -0.14 -15.27 4.51
CA VAL A 122 -1.39 -14.51 4.31
C VAL A 122 -2.07 -14.94 3.01
N ARG A 123 -1.32 -15.05 1.91
CA ARG A 123 -1.87 -15.45 0.60
C ARG A 123 -2.41 -16.89 0.60
N ARG A 124 -1.79 -17.80 1.35
CA ARG A 124 -2.30 -19.17 1.52
C ARG A 124 -3.57 -19.21 2.36
N ASP A 125 -3.66 -18.40 3.40
CA ASP A 125 -4.86 -18.31 4.24
C ASP A 125 -6.03 -17.72 3.44
N THR A 126 -5.79 -16.66 2.65
CA THR A 126 -6.81 -16.10 1.75
C THR A 126 -7.19 -17.07 0.64
N ALA A 127 -6.22 -17.78 0.04
CA ALA A 127 -6.50 -18.80 -0.98
C ALA A 127 -7.27 -20.00 -0.40
N ARG A 128 -7.02 -20.37 0.87
CA ARG A 128 -7.80 -21.41 1.56
C ARG A 128 -9.22 -20.93 1.86
N ALA A 129 -9.38 -19.72 2.37
CA ALA A 129 -10.70 -19.12 2.59
C ALA A 129 -11.48 -18.99 1.26
N GLN A 130 -10.81 -18.62 0.18
CA GLN A 130 -11.38 -18.62 -1.17
C GLN A 130 -11.72 -20.03 -1.63
N ARG A 131 -10.86 -21.05 -1.43
CA ARG A 131 -11.19 -22.44 -1.80
C ARG A 131 -12.34 -23.03 -1.00
N SER A 132 -12.45 -22.72 0.29
CA SER A 132 -13.60 -23.13 1.10
C SER A 132 -14.89 -22.47 0.60
N ARG A 133 -14.83 -21.17 0.27
CA ARG A 133 -15.92 -20.50 -0.45
C ARG A 133 -16.17 -21.11 -1.83
N GLN A 134 -15.13 -21.55 -2.54
CA GLN A 134 -15.22 -22.17 -3.86
C GLN A 134 -15.81 -23.59 -3.82
N VAL A 135 -15.68 -24.30 -2.70
CA VAL A 135 -16.34 -25.59 -2.46
C VAL A 135 -17.83 -25.38 -2.14
N ASP A 136 -18.18 -24.30 -1.43
CA ASP A 136 -19.57 -23.86 -1.26
C ASP A 136 -20.16 -23.26 -2.56
N GLU A 137 -19.37 -22.53 -3.36
CA GLU A 137 -19.74 -21.96 -4.67
C GLU A 137 -19.77 -22.99 -5.80
N LYS A 138 -19.08 -24.13 -5.67
CA LYS A 138 -19.31 -25.29 -6.56
C LYS A 138 -20.74 -25.86 -6.42
N ARG A 139 -21.50 -25.38 -5.43
CA ARG A 139 -22.94 -25.61 -5.27
C ARG A 139 -23.81 -24.47 -5.79
N GLN A 140 -23.24 -23.34 -6.22
CA GLN A 140 -23.97 -22.25 -6.89
C GLN A 140 -23.74 -22.27 -8.41
N PRO A 141 -24.79 -22.04 -9.23
CA PRO A 141 -24.75 -22.33 -10.65
C PRO A 141 -23.86 -21.34 -11.40
N GLN A 142 -23.53 -21.70 -12.64
CA GLN A 142 -22.76 -20.94 -13.63
C GLN A 142 -23.31 -19.53 -13.99
N ASP A 143 -24.19 -18.95 -13.18
CA ASP A 143 -24.91 -17.68 -13.39
C ASP A 143 -24.49 -16.56 -12.41
N ALA A 144 -23.44 -16.75 -11.62
CA ALA A 144 -22.98 -15.79 -10.60
C ALA A 144 -22.84 -14.33 -11.09
N PRO A 145 -22.18 -14.01 -12.23
CA PRO A 145 -22.06 -12.62 -12.67
C PRO A 145 -23.35 -12.05 -13.28
N GLN A 146 -24.18 -12.88 -13.92
CA GLN A 146 -25.50 -12.48 -14.39
C GLN A 146 -26.44 -12.16 -13.22
N ALA A 147 -26.43 -13.00 -12.19
CA ALA A 147 -27.19 -12.81 -10.98
C ALA A 147 -26.76 -11.54 -10.24
N ALA A 148 -25.44 -11.29 -10.12
CA ALA A 148 -24.91 -10.07 -9.53
C ALA A 148 -25.37 -8.81 -10.32
N LEU A 149 -25.30 -8.83 -11.66
CA LEU A 149 -25.81 -7.72 -12.48
C LEU A 149 -27.31 -7.48 -12.28
N ALA A 150 -28.10 -8.56 -12.27
CA ALA A 150 -29.54 -8.48 -12.03
C ALA A 150 -29.85 -7.94 -10.62
N GLU A 151 -29.06 -8.33 -9.62
CA GLU A 151 -29.19 -7.87 -8.24
C GLU A 151 -28.84 -6.38 -8.09
N ILE A 152 -27.79 -5.89 -8.78
CA ILE A 152 -27.44 -4.47 -8.83
C ILE A 152 -28.61 -3.65 -9.39
N VAL A 153 -29.17 -4.08 -10.52
CA VAL A 153 -30.32 -3.43 -11.16
C VAL A 153 -31.56 -3.46 -10.26
N ALA A 154 -31.85 -4.61 -9.64
CA ALA A 154 -32.96 -4.77 -8.71
C ALA A 154 -32.81 -3.88 -7.48
N ALA A 155 -31.58 -3.76 -6.94
CA ALA A 155 -31.27 -2.91 -5.80
C ALA A 155 -31.46 -1.42 -6.14
N ALA A 156 -31.00 -0.96 -7.31
CA ALA A 156 -31.20 0.42 -7.76
C ALA A 156 -32.69 0.76 -7.92
N ARG A 157 -33.47 -0.11 -8.57
CA ARG A 157 -34.93 0.06 -8.71
C ARG A 157 -35.66 0.00 -7.37
N GLY A 158 -35.25 -0.91 -6.48
CA GLY A 158 -35.79 -1.01 -5.14
C GLY A 158 -35.54 0.27 -4.34
N LEU A 159 -34.31 0.77 -4.37
CA LEU A 159 -33.94 2.02 -3.72
C LEU A 159 -34.76 3.20 -4.25
N GLN A 160 -34.90 3.36 -5.56
CA GLN A 160 -35.71 4.42 -6.15
C GLN A 160 -37.16 4.41 -5.66
N ARG A 161 -37.79 3.22 -5.64
CA ARG A 161 -39.17 3.07 -5.13
C ARG A 161 -39.26 3.47 -3.66
N ASP A 162 -38.35 2.96 -2.83
CA ASP A 162 -38.39 3.16 -1.38
C ASP A 162 -38.10 4.62 -1.01
N LEU A 163 -37.23 5.31 -1.75
CA LEU A 163 -36.90 6.73 -1.53
C LEU A 163 -38.13 7.64 -1.62
N SER A 164 -39.08 7.34 -2.50
CA SER A 164 -40.33 8.09 -2.64
C SER A 164 -41.24 7.96 -1.40
N ALA A 165 -41.13 6.85 -0.67
CA ALA A 165 -41.92 6.59 0.54
C ALA A 165 -41.28 7.17 1.81
N LEU A 166 -39.97 7.45 1.79
CA LEU A 166 -39.27 8.08 2.90
C LEU A 166 -39.63 9.57 2.96
N GLY A 167 -40.10 10.04 4.11
CA GLY A 167 -40.54 11.43 4.29
C GLY A 167 -39.42 12.42 4.60
N ALA A 168 -38.40 12.00 5.36
CA ALA A 168 -37.32 12.87 5.79
C ALA A 168 -36.07 12.74 4.91
N ASP A 169 -35.48 13.87 4.53
CA ASP A 169 -34.27 13.92 3.69
C ASP A 169 -33.08 13.19 4.33
N ALA A 170 -32.93 13.27 5.66
CA ALA A 170 -31.88 12.55 6.37
C ALA A 170 -31.99 11.03 6.22
N ASP A 171 -33.21 10.49 6.20
CA ASP A 171 -33.45 9.05 6.05
C ASP A 171 -33.21 8.61 4.59
N ARG A 172 -33.58 9.45 3.62
CA ARG A 172 -33.26 9.22 2.20
C ARG A 172 -31.75 9.16 1.97
N THR A 173 -31.02 10.14 2.50
CA THR A 173 -29.55 10.18 2.42
C THR A 173 -28.92 8.93 3.03
N ARG A 174 -29.36 8.54 4.24
CA ARG A 174 -28.87 7.32 4.89
C ARG A 174 -29.13 6.07 4.06
N ALA A 175 -30.35 5.93 3.52
CA ALA A 175 -30.73 4.80 2.69
C ALA A 175 -29.87 4.69 1.41
N ILE A 176 -29.54 5.81 0.78
CA ILE A 176 -28.64 5.84 -0.39
C ILE A 176 -27.24 5.37 0.00
N ILE A 177 -26.66 5.95 1.05
CA ILE A 177 -25.30 5.62 1.50
C ILE A 177 -25.17 4.13 1.82
N GLU A 178 -26.11 3.58 2.58
CA GLU A 178 -26.07 2.18 3.02
C GLU A 178 -26.28 1.21 1.86
N ARG A 179 -27.34 1.42 1.05
CA ARG A 179 -27.70 0.47 0.00
C ARG A 179 -26.78 0.54 -1.19
N VAL A 180 -26.43 1.74 -1.66
CA VAL A 180 -25.47 1.88 -2.77
C VAL A 180 -24.08 1.43 -2.32
N GLY A 181 -23.67 1.74 -1.09
CA GLY A 181 -22.40 1.26 -0.53
C GLY A 181 -22.32 -0.27 -0.47
N HIS A 182 -23.41 -0.94 -0.12
CA HIS A 182 -23.48 -2.41 -0.17
C HIS A 182 -23.35 -2.95 -1.61
N VAL A 183 -24.11 -2.39 -2.55
CA VAL A 183 -24.08 -2.77 -3.97
C VAL A 183 -22.66 -2.65 -4.55
N GLN A 184 -21.97 -1.55 -4.26
CA GLN A 184 -20.62 -1.31 -4.77
C GLN A 184 -19.55 -2.20 -4.13
N SER A 185 -19.61 -2.40 -2.81
CA SER A 185 -18.57 -3.15 -2.10
C SER A 185 -18.62 -4.66 -2.34
N VAL A 186 -19.79 -5.21 -2.67
CA VAL A 186 -20.00 -6.66 -2.81
C VAL A 186 -20.23 -7.05 -4.27
N LEU A 187 -21.21 -6.45 -4.94
CA LEU A 187 -21.71 -6.96 -6.22
C LEU A 187 -20.86 -6.52 -7.42
N ALA A 188 -20.31 -5.30 -7.39
CA ALA A 188 -19.47 -4.81 -8.49
C ALA A 188 -18.22 -5.69 -8.69
N LEU A 189 -17.60 -6.16 -7.60
CA LEU A 189 -16.43 -7.04 -7.68
C LEU A 189 -16.77 -8.39 -8.31
N GLN A 190 -17.93 -8.96 -7.98
CA GLN A 190 -18.38 -10.25 -8.55
C GLN A 190 -18.56 -10.19 -10.08
N VAL A 191 -19.04 -9.06 -10.60
CA VAL A 191 -19.16 -8.86 -12.06
C VAL A 191 -17.80 -8.84 -12.74
N VAL A 192 -16.81 -8.16 -12.15
CA VAL A 192 -15.44 -8.08 -12.68
C VAL A 192 -14.70 -9.41 -12.59
N GLU A 193 -14.83 -10.12 -11.45
CA GLU A 193 -14.23 -11.45 -11.26
C GLU A 193 -14.85 -12.49 -12.20
N GLY A 194 -16.12 -12.34 -12.56
CA GLY A 194 -16.84 -13.19 -13.53
C GLY A 194 -16.54 -12.91 -15.01
N ARG A 195 -15.53 -12.10 -15.33
CA ARG A 195 -15.17 -11.73 -16.71
C ARG A 195 -15.06 -12.91 -17.65
N ASP A 196 -14.29 -13.94 -17.30
CA ASP A 196 -14.04 -15.08 -18.20
C ASP A 196 -15.33 -15.87 -18.47
N THR A 197 -16.23 -15.97 -17.49
CA THR A 197 -17.56 -16.56 -17.63
C THR A 197 -18.45 -15.73 -18.57
N LEU A 198 -18.45 -14.40 -18.43
CA LEU A 198 -19.22 -13.51 -19.28
C LEU A 198 -18.71 -13.52 -20.72
N VAL A 199 -17.38 -13.46 -20.93
CA VAL A 199 -16.77 -13.54 -22.26
C VAL A 199 -17.06 -14.90 -22.91
N GLY A 200 -16.99 -15.99 -22.17
CA GLY A 200 -17.31 -17.33 -22.67
C GLY A 200 -18.77 -17.49 -23.13
N LYS A 201 -19.71 -16.83 -22.45
CA LYS A 201 -21.15 -16.88 -22.79
C LYS A 201 -21.57 -15.88 -23.88
N LEU A 202 -21.06 -14.65 -23.84
CA LEU A 202 -21.52 -13.55 -24.70
C LEU A 202 -20.63 -13.34 -25.94
N GLY A 203 -19.39 -13.82 -25.90
CA GLY A 203 -18.34 -13.42 -26.83
C GLY A 203 -17.77 -12.03 -26.49
N MET A 204 -16.54 -11.77 -26.96
CA MET A 204 -15.78 -10.57 -26.58
C MET A 204 -16.46 -9.25 -26.97
N ALA A 205 -17.08 -9.18 -28.16
CA ALA A 205 -17.74 -7.97 -28.64
C ALA A 205 -18.96 -7.59 -27.77
N ARG A 206 -19.87 -8.53 -27.51
CA ARG A 206 -21.04 -8.28 -26.66
C ARG A 206 -20.67 -8.04 -25.21
N TYR A 207 -19.62 -8.71 -24.72
CA TYR A 207 -19.06 -8.41 -23.40
C TYR A 207 -18.59 -6.96 -23.30
N ALA A 208 -17.86 -6.45 -24.30
CA ALA A 208 -17.40 -5.05 -24.30
C ALA A 208 -18.58 -4.07 -24.24
N GLU A 209 -19.64 -4.33 -25.01
CA GLU A 209 -20.86 -3.52 -24.96
C GLU A 209 -21.57 -3.58 -23.60
N LEU A 210 -21.68 -4.78 -23.00
CA LEU A 210 -22.26 -4.97 -21.68
C LEU A 210 -21.47 -4.16 -20.63
N MET A 211 -20.14 -4.26 -20.68
CA MET A 211 -19.26 -3.57 -19.74
C MET A 211 -19.30 -2.05 -19.90
N ASP A 212 -19.51 -1.53 -21.11
CA ASP A 212 -19.69 -0.10 -21.33
C ASP A 212 -21.00 0.41 -20.70
N ALA A 213 -22.10 -0.32 -20.87
CA ALA A 213 -23.38 0.00 -20.21
C ALA A 213 -23.28 -0.13 -18.68
N PHE A 214 -22.66 -1.21 -18.20
CA PHE A 214 -22.44 -1.43 -16.77
C PHE A 214 -21.55 -0.36 -16.13
N SER A 215 -20.46 0.05 -16.80
CA SER A 215 -19.56 1.09 -16.28
C SER A 215 -20.26 2.44 -16.15
N ARG A 216 -21.19 2.77 -17.06
CA ARG A 216 -22.03 3.97 -16.91
C ARG A 216 -22.92 3.85 -15.68
N LEU A 217 -23.64 2.74 -15.53
CA LEU A 217 -24.49 2.48 -14.36
C LEU A 217 -23.71 2.59 -13.04
N GLU A 218 -22.56 1.93 -12.96
CA GLU A 218 -21.68 1.94 -11.78
C GLU A 218 -21.23 3.35 -11.43
N ARG A 219 -20.75 4.14 -12.40
CA ARG A 219 -20.33 5.53 -12.17
C ARG A 219 -21.47 6.41 -11.68
N THR A 220 -22.67 6.25 -12.25
CA THR A 220 -23.85 7.00 -11.83
C THR A 220 -24.25 6.64 -10.40
N LEU A 221 -24.23 5.35 -10.03
CA LEU A 221 -24.42 4.91 -8.64
C LEU A 221 -23.34 5.48 -7.71
N ASN A 222 -22.09 5.50 -8.14
CA ASN A 222 -21.00 6.08 -7.36
C ASN A 222 -21.19 7.57 -7.12
N ARG A 223 -21.66 8.29 -8.15
CA ARG A 223 -22.00 9.70 -8.01
C ARG A 223 -23.15 9.91 -7.04
N ALA A 224 -24.18 9.06 -7.07
CA ALA A 224 -25.28 9.12 -6.13
C ALA A 224 -24.80 8.93 -4.68
N TRP A 225 -23.91 7.96 -4.45
CA TRP A 225 -23.34 7.71 -3.13
C TRP A 225 -22.49 8.88 -2.63
N SER A 226 -21.58 9.41 -3.46
CA SER A 226 -20.77 10.58 -3.08
C SER A 226 -21.63 11.80 -2.78
N ALA A 227 -22.60 12.11 -3.64
CA ALA A 227 -23.49 13.25 -3.45
C ALA A 227 -24.30 13.13 -2.14
N ALA A 228 -24.78 11.92 -1.82
CA ALA A 228 -25.45 11.67 -0.54
C ALA A 228 -24.51 11.85 0.66
N ALA A 229 -23.28 11.33 0.58
CA ALA A 229 -22.27 11.49 1.63
C ALA A 229 -21.89 12.96 1.86
N ASP A 230 -21.88 13.77 0.79
CA ASP A 230 -21.59 15.20 0.83
C ASP A 230 -22.83 16.06 1.23
N GLY A 231 -23.98 15.44 1.45
CA GLY A 231 -25.22 16.13 1.86
C GLY A 231 -26.00 16.80 0.71
N VAL A 232 -25.67 16.48 -0.55
CA VAL A 232 -26.32 17.02 -1.75
C VAL A 232 -27.40 16.05 -2.24
N LEU A 233 -28.52 15.97 -1.49
CA LEU A 233 -29.57 14.98 -1.72
C LEU A 233 -30.20 15.09 -3.13
N ASP A 234 -30.47 16.28 -3.62
CA ASP A 234 -31.11 16.48 -4.95
C ASP A 234 -30.27 15.90 -6.09
N GLU A 235 -28.94 15.99 -6.00
CA GLU A 235 -28.04 15.36 -6.96
C GLU A 235 -28.05 13.84 -6.81
N ALA A 236 -28.02 13.35 -5.56
CA ALA A 236 -28.07 11.93 -5.29
C ALA A 236 -29.34 11.27 -5.87
N LEU A 237 -30.51 11.88 -5.66
CA LEU A 237 -31.79 11.41 -6.20
C LEU A 237 -31.77 11.38 -7.73
N ARG A 238 -31.30 12.44 -8.38
CA ARG A 238 -31.18 12.51 -9.84
C ARG A 238 -30.29 11.41 -10.41
N CYS A 239 -29.18 11.13 -9.73
CA CYS A 239 -28.28 10.03 -10.13
C CYS A 239 -28.94 8.65 -9.92
N ILE A 240 -29.73 8.44 -8.86
CA ILE A 240 -30.51 7.19 -8.72
C ILE A 240 -31.52 7.02 -9.87
N ASP A 241 -32.22 8.09 -10.25
CA ASP A 241 -33.16 8.06 -11.38
C ASP A 241 -32.44 7.73 -12.70
N GLU A 242 -31.29 8.36 -12.94
CA GLU A 242 -30.45 8.08 -14.11
C GLU A 242 -29.93 6.64 -14.11
N ALA A 243 -29.50 6.12 -12.96
CA ALA A 243 -29.07 4.74 -12.83
C ALA A 243 -30.20 3.75 -13.17
N VAL A 244 -31.43 4.02 -12.72
CA VAL A 244 -32.59 3.20 -13.08
C VAL A 244 -32.92 3.30 -14.58
N ALA A 245 -32.76 4.48 -15.19
CA ALA A 245 -32.96 4.66 -16.62
C ALA A 245 -31.93 3.88 -17.47
N LEU A 246 -30.73 3.62 -16.94
CA LEU A 246 -29.69 2.81 -17.60
C LEU A 246 -29.92 1.30 -17.48
N ALA A 247 -30.73 0.85 -16.51
CA ALA A 247 -30.95 -0.57 -16.23
C ALA A 247 -31.43 -1.40 -17.45
N PRO A 248 -32.40 -0.94 -18.27
CA PRO A 248 -32.85 -1.70 -19.44
C PRO A 248 -31.74 -1.98 -20.46
N ALA A 249 -30.80 -1.04 -20.62
CA ALA A 249 -29.66 -1.23 -21.54
C ALA A 249 -28.70 -2.32 -21.05
N VAL A 250 -28.49 -2.42 -19.73
CA VAL A 250 -27.69 -3.49 -19.12
C VAL A 250 -28.40 -4.84 -19.25
N GLU A 251 -29.70 -4.89 -18.95
CA GLU A 251 -30.51 -6.11 -19.05
C GLU A 251 -30.60 -6.64 -20.49
N GLN A 252 -30.80 -5.76 -21.48
CA GLN A 252 -30.85 -6.12 -22.89
C GLN A 252 -29.53 -6.76 -23.34
N LYS A 253 -28.40 -6.15 -22.95
CA LYS A 253 -27.07 -6.66 -23.30
C LYS A 253 -26.72 -7.96 -22.57
N LEU A 254 -27.30 -8.19 -21.39
CA LEU A 254 -27.16 -9.43 -20.63
C LEU A 254 -28.00 -10.58 -21.20
N GLY A 255 -29.23 -10.29 -21.65
CA GLY A 255 -30.22 -11.28 -22.10
C GLY A 255 -29.93 -11.92 -23.45
N GLY A 256 -28.90 -11.45 -24.18
CA GLY A 256 -28.42 -12.12 -25.39
C GLY A 256 -29.36 -12.10 -26.59
N ARG A 257 -30.53 -11.46 -26.50
CA ARG A 257 -31.51 -11.31 -27.59
C ARG A 257 -31.35 -9.99 -28.32
#